data_AF-A0A8J2R4G5-F1
#
_entry.id   AF-A0A8J2R4G5-F1
#
_cell.length_a   1.000
_cell.length_b   1.000
_cell.length_c   1.000
_cell.angle_alpha   90.00
_cell.angle_beta   90.00
_cell.angle_gamma   90.00
#
_symmetry.space_group_name_H-M   'P 1'
#
loop_
_entity.id
_entity.type
_entity.pdbx_description
1 polymer ?
#
loop_
_entity_poly.entity_id
_entity_poly.type
_entity_poly.pdbx_seq_one_letter_code
_entity_poly.pdbx_strand_id
1 'polypeptide(L)'
;MSDYILNRLQQNNPNVTYYDLVYNEALTKIQDQVMARFGKTLSDFGMNRPQGIGEVISDLIRELDINVSSLQQQISESVPRLNTEQKLVYDIVVQRIDNGEGGLVFLDAPGGTRKTIQ
;
A
#
# COMPACT_ATOMS: atom_id res chain seq x y z
N MET A 1 0.46 19.36 -6.76
CA MET A 1 -1.01 19.19 -6.93
C MET A 1 -1.52 18.08 -6.02
N SER A 2 -0.87 16.91 -6.03
CA SER A 2 -1.07 15.78 -5.11
C SER A 2 -0.90 16.15 -3.63
N ASP A 3 0.14 16.90 -3.25
CA ASP A 3 0.35 17.29 -1.83
C ASP A 3 -0.75 18.18 -1.26
N TYR A 4 -1.36 19.02 -2.09
CA TYR A 4 -2.52 19.83 -1.70
C TYR A 4 -3.76 18.96 -1.47
N ILE A 5 -3.97 17.96 -2.34
CA ILE A 5 -5.08 17.02 -2.24
C ILE A 5 -4.95 16.19 -0.97
N LEU A 6 -3.76 15.65 -0.70
CA LEU A 6 -3.47 14.87 0.50
C LEU A 6 -3.76 15.69 1.77
N ASN A 7 -3.17 16.89 1.88
CA ASN A 7 -3.38 17.77 3.04
C ASN A 7 -4.87 18.07 3.27
N ARG A 8 -5.65 18.32 2.21
CA ARG A 8 -7.07 18.61 2.33
C ARG A 8 -7.89 17.38 2.76
N LEU A 9 -7.55 16.19 2.29
CA LEU A 9 -8.22 14.95 2.71
C LEU A 9 -7.90 14.61 4.17
N GLN A 10 -6.67 14.87 4.62
CA GLN A 10 -6.24 14.65 6.00
C GLN A 10 -6.93 15.55 7.03
N GLN A 11 -7.44 16.73 6.62
CA GLN A 11 -8.27 17.58 7.48
C GLN A 11 -9.60 16.93 7.88
N ASN A 12 -10.13 16.03 7.05
CA ASN A 12 -11.39 15.32 7.33
C ASN A 12 -11.14 13.91 7.88
N ASN A 13 -10.06 13.24 7.45
CA ASN A 13 -9.65 11.95 7.97
C ASN A 13 -8.11 11.90 8.05
N PRO A 14 -7.51 12.05 9.25
CA PRO A 14 -6.06 12.14 9.42
C PRO A 14 -5.31 10.86 9.01
N ASN A 15 -6.01 9.73 8.94
CA ASN A 15 -5.47 8.45 8.50
C ASN A 15 -5.52 8.24 6.97
N VAL A 16 -5.99 9.22 6.19
CA VAL A 16 -5.92 9.13 4.72
C VAL A 16 -4.44 9.10 4.33
N THR A 17 -4.03 7.93 3.83
CA THR A 17 -2.73 7.70 3.22
C THR A 17 -2.76 8.15 1.76
N TYR A 18 -1.58 8.20 1.12
CA TYR A 18 -1.42 8.57 -0.29
C TYR A 18 -2.19 7.65 -1.27
N TYR A 19 -2.69 6.51 -0.77
CA TYR A 19 -3.41 5.46 -1.48
C TYR A 19 -4.67 5.98 -2.17
N ASP A 20 -4.77 5.65 -3.45
CA ASP A 20 -5.87 5.70 -4.43
C ASP A 20 -6.79 6.90 -4.47
N LEU A 21 -7.25 7.45 -3.35
CA LEU A 21 -8.09 8.65 -3.27
C LEU A 21 -7.37 9.90 -3.79
N VAL A 22 -6.11 10.10 -3.36
CA VAL A 22 -5.30 11.26 -3.80
C VAL A 22 -4.98 11.15 -5.29
N TYR A 23 -4.61 9.95 -5.72
CA TYR A 23 -4.29 9.65 -7.11
C TYR A 23 -5.52 9.79 -8.01
N ASN A 24 -6.66 9.23 -7.60
CA ASN A 24 -7.91 9.31 -8.34
C ASN A 24 -8.42 10.75 -8.45
N GLU A 25 -8.33 11.55 -7.39
CA GLU A 25 -8.70 12.96 -7.48
C GLU A 25 -7.75 13.76 -8.38
N ALA A 26 -6.46 13.44 -8.38
CA ALA A 26 -5.52 14.04 -9.32
C ALA A 26 -5.92 13.70 -10.77
N LEU A 27 -6.26 12.44 -11.05
CA LEU A 27 -6.79 12.03 -12.35
C LEU A 27 -8.07 12.78 -12.72
N THR A 28 -9.02 12.96 -11.79
CA THR A 28 -10.25 13.74 -12.05
C THR A 28 -9.92 15.17 -12.48
N LYS A 29 -9.02 15.85 -11.78
CA LYS A 29 -8.64 17.23 -12.13
C LYS A 29 -7.96 17.33 -13.50
N ILE A 30 -7.11 16.36 -13.83
CA ILE A 30 -6.45 16.32 -15.14
C ILE A 30 -7.49 16.01 -16.22
N GLN A 31 -8.41 15.08 -15.99
CA GLN A 31 -9.51 14.73 -16.88
C GLN A 31 -10.39 15.95 -17.19
N ASP A 32 -10.75 16.75 -16.19
CA ASP A 32 -11.53 17.98 -16.37
C ASP A 32 -10.80 19.00 -17.24
N GLN A 33 -9.49 19.18 -17.04
CA GLN A 33 -8.67 20.09 -17.84
C GLN A 33 -8.53 19.61 -19.30
N VAL A 34 -8.33 18.30 -19.50
CA VAL A 34 -8.21 17.72 -20.84
C VAL A 34 -9.55 17.82 -21.58
N MET A 35 -10.67 17.56 -20.89
CA MET A 35 -11.99 17.70 -21.46
C MET A 35 -12.30 19.14 -21.84
N ALA A 36 -12.01 20.10 -20.95
CA ALA A 36 -12.25 21.52 -21.20
C ALA A 36 -11.40 22.08 -22.34
N ARG A 37 -10.16 21.61 -22.51
CA ARG A 37 -9.22 22.16 -23.49
C ARG A 37 -9.24 21.45 -24.85
N PHE A 38 -9.51 20.15 -24.86
CA PHE A 38 -9.41 19.32 -26.07
C PHE A 38 -10.71 18.62 -26.45
N GLY A 39 -11.77 18.70 -25.63
CA GLY A 39 -13.03 17.99 -25.87
C GLY A 39 -12.88 16.47 -25.85
N LYS A 40 -11.81 15.96 -25.23
CA LYS A 40 -11.42 14.56 -25.19
C LYS A 40 -11.21 14.11 -23.75
N THR A 41 -11.25 12.81 -23.54
CA THR A 41 -11.00 12.17 -22.26
C THR A 41 -9.55 11.71 -22.14
N LEU A 42 -9.08 11.41 -20.92
CA LEU A 42 -7.76 10.82 -20.72
C LEU A 42 -7.59 9.49 -21.45
N SER A 43 -8.66 8.70 -21.54
CA SER A 43 -8.70 7.45 -22.28
C SER A 43 -8.37 7.63 -23.77
N ASP A 44 -8.77 8.76 -24.37
CA ASP A 44 -8.48 9.07 -25.78
C ASP A 44 -6.99 9.33 -26.04
N PHE A 45 -6.20 9.54 -24.97
CA PHE A 45 -4.74 9.66 -24.99
C PHE A 45 -4.03 8.41 -24.44
N GLY A 46 -4.77 7.32 -24.18
CA GLY A 46 -4.23 6.08 -23.61
C GLY A 46 -3.86 6.18 -22.12
N MET A 47 -4.39 7.17 -21.40
CA MET A 47 -4.16 7.34 -19.96
C MET A 47 -5.30 6.72 -19.14
N ASN A 48 -5.00 6.42 -17.87
CA ASN A 48 -5.99 5.92 -16.92
C ASN A 48 -7.07 6.98 -16.67
N ARG A 49 -8.33 6.56 -16.74
CA ARG A 49 -9.47 7.41 -16.40
C ARG A 49 -9.61 7.52 -14.87
N PRO A 50 -10.25 8.59 -14.37
CA PRO A 50 -10.68 8.63 -12.99
C PRO A 50 -11.69 7.50 -12.73
N GLN A 51 -11.49 6.79 -11.63
CA GLN A 51 -12.40 5.80 -11.08
C GLN A 51 -13.56 6.48 -10.34
N GLY A 52 -14.73 5.87 -10.39
CA GLY A 52 -15.87 6.32 -9.58
C GLY A 52 -15.58 6.12 -8.08
N ILE A 53 -16.18 6.94 -7.21
CA ILE A 53 -16.01 6.80 -5.75
C ILE A 53 -16.33 5.37 -5.27
N GLY A 54 -17.35 4.73 -5.84
CA GLY A 54 -17.69 3.34 -5.53
C GLY A 54 -16.65 2.32 -5.99
N GLU A 55 -15.95 2.57 -7.10
CA GLU A 55 -14.85 1.71 -7.58
C GLU A 55 -13.64 1.85 -6.67
N VAL A 56 -13.26 3.08 -6.29
CA VAL A 56 -12.15 3.32 -5.35
C VAL A 56 -12.45 2.71 -3.99
N ILE A 57 -13.68 2.85 -3.47
CA ILE A 57 -14.08 2.23 -2.21
C ILE A 57 -14.07 0.71 -2.33
N SER A 58 -14.51 0.14 -3.46
CA SER A 58 -14.48 -1.31 -3.68
C SER A 58 -13.06 -1.84 -3.76
N ASP A 59 -12.16 -1.15 -4.45
CA ASP A 59 -10.74 -1.52 -4.53
C ASP A 59 -10.08 -1.39 -3.15
N LEU A 60 -10.37 -0.31 -2.41
CA LEU A 60 -9.90 -0.14 -1.04
C LEU A 60 -10.47 -1.23 -0.11
N ILE A 61 -11.74 -1.59 -0.23
CA ILE A 61 -12.34 -2.69 0.54
C ILE A 61 -11.65 -4.00 0.18
N ARG A 62 -11.36 -4.27 -1.10
CA ARG A 62 -10.63 -5.46 -1.53
C ARG A 62 -9.17 -5.47 -1.03
N GLU A 63 -8.51 -4.32 -1.01
CA GLU A 63 -7.15 -4.18 -0.45
C GLU A 63 -7.14 -4.30 1.07
N LEU A 64 -8.19 -3.84 1.75
CA LEU A 64 -8.36 -3.94 3.20
C LEU A 64 -8.96 -5.29 3.61
N ASP A 65 -9.56 -6.06 2.70
CA ASP A 65 -9.93 -7.47 2.85
C ASP A 65 -8.69 -8.39 2.82
N ILE A 66 -7.57 -7.87 3.34
CA ILE A 66 -6.50 -8.67 3.88
C ILE A 66 -7.17 -9.59 4.91
N ASN A 67 -7.23 -10.88 4.58
CA ASN A 67 -7.75 -11.89 5.47
C ASN A 67 -6.79 -12.04 6.66
N VAL A 68 -7.02 -11.22 7.69
CA VAL A 68 -6.22 -11.18 8.92
C VAL A 68 -6.14 -12.57 9.53
N SER A 69 -7.21 -13.36 9.48
CA SER A 69 -7.24 -14.73 9.96
C SER A 69 -6.27 -15.64 9.19
N SER A 70 -6.21 -15.51 7.86
CA SER A 70 -5.27 -16.25 7.02
C SER A 70 -3.82 -15.83 7.27
N LEU A 71 -3.56 -14.53 7.47
CA LEU A 71 -2.22 -14.06 7.82
C LEU A 71 -1.80 -14.52 9.22
N GLN A 72 -2.71 -14.47 10.19
CA GLN A 72 -2.47 -14.99 11.55
C GLN A 72 -2.19 -16.48 11.53
N GLN A 73 -2.94 -17.25 10.73
CA GLN A 73 -2.69 -18.67 10.52
C GLN A 73 -1.28 -18.88 9.95
N GLN A 74 -0.92 -18.16 8.89
CA GLN A 74 0.39 -18.26 8.27
C GLN A 74 1.53 -17.93 9.25
N ILE A 75 1.37 -16.91 10.09
CA ILE A 75 2.32 -16.57 11.16
C ILE A 75 2.41 -17.74 12.17
N SER A 76 1.27 -18.27 12.61
CA SER A 76 1.22 -19.36 13.59
C SER A 76 1.90 -20.65 13.10
N GLU A 77 1.85 -20.92 11.80
CA GLU A 77 2.47 -22.08 11.17
C GLU A 77 3.96 -21.84 10.84
N SER A 78 4.31 -20.62 10.44
CA SER A 78 5.64 -20.29 9.93
C SER A 78 6.64 -19.92 11.02
N VAL A 79 6.22 -19.14 12.03
CA VAL A 79 7.12 -18.66 13.10
C VAL A 79 7.76 -19.81 13.89
N PRO A 80 7.05 -20.91 14.24
CA PRO A 80 7.67 -22.05 14.90
C PRO A 80 8.69 -22.81 14.04
N ARG A 81 8.65 -22.66 12.72
CA ARG A 81 9.55 -23.35 11.76
C ARG A 81 10.82 -22.55 11.47
N LEU A 82 10.94 -21.34 12.02
CA LEU A 82 12.12 -20.50 11.86
C LEU A 82 13.31 -21.10 12.60
N ASN A 83 14.47 -21.05 11.96
CA ASN A 83 15.73 -21.30 12.66
C ASN A 83 16.13 -20.09 13.51
N THR A 84 17.17 -20.24 14.33
CA THR A 84 17.63 -19.20 15.27
C THR A 84 17.95 -17.87 14.58
N GLU A 85 18.61 -17.88 13.43
CA GLU A 85 18.97 -16.67 12.69
C GLU A 85 17.75 -15.97 12.10
N GLN A 86 16.83 -16.75 11.51
CA GLN A 86 15.60 -16.22 10.95
C GLN A 86 14.68 -15.64 12.04
N LYS A 87 14.61 -16.31 13.20
CA LYS A 87 13.82 -15.85 14.34
C LYS A 87 14.35 -14.53 14.89
N LEU A 88 15.67 -14.39 14.97
CA LEU A 88 16.32 -13.14 15.38
C LEU A 88 15.91 -11.96 14.47
N VAL A 89 15.96 -12.17 13.15
CA VAL A 89 15.55 -11.15 12.17
C VAL A 89 14.08 -10.81 12.28
N TYR A 90 13.22 -11.85 12.37
CA TYR A 90 11.79 -11.69 12.54
C TYR A 90 11.46 -10.84 13.77
N ASP A 91 12.08 -11.13 14.92
CA ASP A 91 11.83 -10.42 16.17
C ASP A 91 12.29 -8.96 16.12
N ILE A 92 13.43 -8.67 15.49
CA ILE A 92 13.90 -7.30 15.29
C ILE A 92 12.91 -6.49 14.47
N VAL A 93 12.40 -7.05 13.38
CA VAL A 93 11.43 -6.35 12.51
C VAL A 93 10.11 -6.13 13.22
N VAL A 94 9.57 -7.15 13.89
CA VAL A 94 8.31 -7.04 14.65
C VAL A 94 8.43 -6.00 15.75
N GLN A 95 9.51 -6.03 16.54
CA GLN A 95 9.73 -5.06 17.61
C GLN A 95 9.81 -3.62 17.09
N ARG A 96 10.46 -3.39 15.95
CA ARG A 96 10.50 -2.05 15.34
C ARG A 96 9.13 -1.57 14.90
N ILE A 97 8.32 -2.45 14.31
CA ILE A 97 6.95 -2.13 13.91
C ILE A 97 6.11 -1.78 15.15
N ASP A 98 6.18 -2.59 16.20
CA ASP A 98 5.43 -2.37 17.45
C ASP A 98 5.82 -1.04 18.13
N ASN A 99 7.09 -0.64 18.01
CA ASN A 99 7.60 0.63 18.53
C ASN A 99 7.33 1.83 17.58
N GLY A 100 6.81 1.61 16.38
CA GLY A 100 6.64 2.66 15.36
C GLY A 100 7.96 3.18 14.78
N GLU A 101 9.03 2.39 14.86
CA GLU A 101 10.37 2.74 14.37
C GLU A 101 10.52 2.39 12.88
N GLY A 102 10.62 3.42 12.04
CA GLY A 102 11.00 3.25 10.63
C GLY A 102 12.50 2.98 10.44
N GLY A 103 12.89 2.55 9.24
CA GLY A 103 14.31 2.42 8.88
C GLY A 103 14.60 1.30 7.90
N LEU A 104 15.89 1.05 7.67
CA LEU A 104 16.38 -0.02 6.80
C LEU A 104 17.00 -1.15 7.63
N VAL A 105 16.78 -2.39 7.17
CA VAL A 105 17.43 -3.60 7.71
C VAL A 105 18.21 -4.24 6.57
N PHE A 106 19.51 -4.42 6.76
CA PHE A 106 20.36 -5.13 5.81
C PHE A 106 20.58 -6.56 6.32
N LEU A 107 20.28 -7.53 5.45
CA LEU A 107 20.46 -8.95 5.72
C LEU A 107 21.56 -9.49 4.82
N ASP A 108 22.73 -9.74 5.39
CA ASP A 108 23.77 -10.49 4.71
C ASP A 108 23.54 -11.98 4.95
N ALA A 109 22.98 -12.64 3.94
CA ALA A 109 22.65 -14.05 3.99
C ALA A 109 23.26 -14.76 2.77
N PRO A 110 24.26 -15.65 2.94
CA PRO A 110 24.87 -16.42 1.84
C PRO A 110 23.90 -17.42 1.19
N GLY A 111 24.19 -17.92 -0.02
CA GLY A 111 23.37 -18.98 -0.63
C GLY A 111 23.25 -20.22 0.27
N GLY A 112 22.05 -20.79 0.41
CA GLY A 112 21.81 -22.01 1.22
C GLY A 112 21.24 -21.81 2.63
N THR A 113 21.13 -20.57 3.13
CA THR A 113 20.55 -20.23 4.47
C THR A 113 19.01 -20.29 4.55
N ARG A 114 18.35 -20.94 3.58
CA ARG A 114 16.87 -21.08 3.54
C ARG A 114 16.12 -19.75 3.74
N LYS A 115 16.52 -18.68 3.06
CA LYS A 115 15.87 -17.35 3.13
C LYS A 115 14.35 -17.39 2.88
N THR A 116 13.87 -18.38 2.16
CA THR A 116 12.45 -18.60 1.88
C THR A 116 11.89 -19.65 2.84
N ILE A 117 10.80 -19.31 3.53
CA ILE A 117 10.01 -20.26 4.32
C ILE A 117 9.15 -21.05 3.33
N GLN A 118 9.18 -22.37 3.41
CA GLN A 118 8.47 -23.28 2.49
C GLN A 118 7.30 -23.98 3.19
#